data_AF-A0A8B3RWP6-F1
#
_entry.id   AF-A0A8B3RWP6-F1
#
_cell.length_a   1.000
_cell.length_b   1.000
_cell.length_c   1.000
_cell.angle_alpha   90.00
_cell.angle_beta   90.00
_cell.angle_gamma   90.00
#
_symmetry.space_group_name_H-M   'P 1'
#
loop_
_entity.id
_entity.type
_entity.pdbx_description
1 polymer ?
#
loop_
_entity_poly.entity_id
_entity_poly.type
_entity_poly.pdbx_seq_one_letter_code
_entity_poly.pdbx_strand_id
1 'polypeptide(L)'
;MEKVLVIVGPTAVGKTALSIALAKKFNGEIISGDSMQVYRSLDIGTAKVTETEKEGIPHYLIDCREVSETYSAADFQKEGRQKIKEITEKGKLPIIVGGTGLYIQSLLYDFQLGSREIDDSPEIRETYNLFAEEKGNQALWQLLQQKDPLAANSIHFNNRKKVIRALEVFDKTGYSILTPKEKPARLYDYYLLGLETDRALLYERINQRVDQMMTEGLLEEAKQMFQQPHAQAAQGIGYKEFFPYFSGEQSLEMAVETVKQQSRRYAKRQLTWFRNRMAAHWWNLVQQPTDLPKLEKEVAEWLQQKESE
;
A
#
# COMPACT_ATOMS: atom_id res chain seq x y z
N MET A 1 1.61 7.42 24.02
CA MET A 1 0.63 6.85 23.07
C MET A 1 0.78 5.32 23.00
N GLU A 2 -0.14 4.57 22.39
CA GLU A 2 0.06 3.12 22.15
C GLU A 2 1.27 2.93 21.21
N LYS A 3 2.14 1.96 21.52
CA LYS A 3 3.33 1.67 20.71
C LYS A 3 2.99 0.74 19.54
N VAL A 4 3.38 1.12 18.33
CA VAL A 4 3.14 0.32 17.11
C VAL A 4 4.43 0.17 16.32
N LEU A 5 4.86 -1.07 16.09
CA LEU A 5 6.00 -1.34 15.21
C LEU A 5 5.49 -1.47 13.77
N VAL A 6 6.15 -0.81 12.82
CA VAL A 6 5.73 -0.83 11.41
C VAL A 6 6.91 -1.24 10.54
N ILE A 7 6.76 -2.31 9.77
CA ILE A 7 7.79 -2.88 8.90
C ILE A 7 7.36 -2.71 7.44
N VAL A 8 7.97 -1.76 6.74
CA VAL A 8 7.73 -1.45 5.33
C VAL A 8 8.90 -1.83 4.46
N GLY A 9 8.69 -1.84 3.15
CA GLY A 9 9.73 -2.18 2.17
C GLY A 9 9.13 -2.88 0.96
N PRO A 10 9.87 -2.93 -0.17
CA PRO A 10 9.40 -3.56 -1.39
C PRO A 10 9.16 -5.07 -1.18
N THR A 11 8.53 -5.73 -2.15
CA THR A 11 8.48 -7.20 -2.14
C THR A 11 9.90 -7.80 -2.22
N ALA A 12 10.06 -9.05 -1.78
CA ALA A 12 11.32 -9.82 -1.83
C ALA A 12 12.49 -9.37 -0.93
N VAL A 13 12.34 -8.37 -0.04
CA VAL A 13 13.40 -7.97 0.93
C VAL A 13 13.31 -8.62 2.32
N GLY A 14 12.44 -9.63 2.49
CA GLY A 14 12.39 -10.42 3.74
C GLY A 14 11.53 -9.86 4.87
N LYS A 15 10.55 -8.99 4.57
CA LYS A 15 9.65 -8.38 5.57
C LYS A 15 8.96 -9.42 6.46
N THR A 16 8.38 -10.46 5.86
CA THR A 16 7.64 -11.51 6.58
C THR A 16 8.52 -12.26 7.57
N ALA A 17 9.72 -12.69 7.15
CA ALA A 17 10.65 -13.37 8.03
C ALA A 17 11.09 -12.48 9.21
N LEU A 18 11.41 -11.21 8.92
CA LEU A 18 11.77 -10.25 9.96
C LEU A 18 10.62 -10.01 10.94
N SER A 19 9.39 -9.82 10.44
CA SER A 19 8.26 -9.53 11.31
C SER A 19 7.97 -10.66 12.28
N ILE A 20 8.13 -11.91 11.85
CA ILE A 20 7.90 -13.09 12.67
C ILE A 20 9.00 -13.23 13.73
N ALA A 21 10.26 -12.98 13.37
CA ALA A 21 11.37 -12.94 14.31
C ALA A 21 11.15 -11.87 15.41
N LEU A 22 10.75 -10.66 15.01
CA LEU A 22 10.48 -9.57 15.94
C LEU A 22 9.22 -9.84 16.79
N ALA A 23 8.17 -10.43 16.22
CA ALA A 23 6.97 -10.83 16.96
C ALA A 23 7.29 -11.84 18.07
N LYS A 24 8.11 -12.86 17.78
CA LYS A 24 8.56 -13.82 18.79
C LYS A 24 9.38 -13.15 19.88
N LYS A 25 10.31 -12.27 19.50
CA LYS A 25 11.24 -11.62 20.43
C LYS A 25 10.54 -10.61 21.36
N PHE A 26 9.56 -9.88 20.83
CA PHE A 26 8.88 -8.79 21.54
C PHE A 26 7.43 -9.10 21.91
N ASN A 27 7.04 -10.38 21.93
CA ASN A 27 5.69 -10.83 22.26
C ASN A 27 4.61 -10.07 21.46
N GLY A 28 4.81 -9.98 20.14
CA GLY A 28 3.96 -9.24 19.22
C GLY A 28 2.98 -10.12 18.44
N GLU A 29 1.99 -9.46 17.84
CA GLU A 29 1.07 -10.05 16.86
C GLU A 29 1.11 -9.19 15.58
N ILE A 30 0.88 -9.83 14.43
CA ILE A 30 1.10 -9.20 13.12
C ILE A 30 -0.23 -8.78 12.50
N ILE A 31 -0.28 -7.57 11.96
CA ILE A 31 -1.37 -7.07 11.12
C ILE A 31 -0.79 -6.88 9.71
N SER A 32 -1.34 -7.59 8.72
CA SER A 32 -0.94 -7.39 7.33
C SER A 32 -1.43 -6.04 6.85
N GLY A 33 -0.50 -5.22 6.35
CA GLY A 33 -0.81 -3.95 5.68
C GLY A 33 -1.07 -4.11 4.19
N ASP A 34 -0.87 -5.30 3.63
CA ASP A 34 -0.97 -5.54 2.19
C ASP A 34 -2.43 -5.60 1.73
N SER A 35 -2.80 -4.71 0.80
CA SER A 35 -4.16 -4.61 0.28
C SER A 35 -4.61 -5.83 -0.53
N MET A 36 -3.70 -6.73 -0.90
CA MET A 36 -4.01 -7.93 -1.67
C MET A 36 -4.11 -9.19 -0.81
N GLN A 37 -3.40 -9.26 0.32
CA GLN A 37 -3.45 -10.43 1.20
C GLN A 37 -4.78 -10.57 1.96
N VAL A 38 -5.61 -9.52 1.96
CA VAL A 38 -6.97 -9.55 2.53
C VAL A 38 -7.89 -10.53 1.78
N TYR A 39 -7.61 -10.82 0.51
CA TYR A 39 -8.46 -11.63 -0.34
C TYR A 39 -8.20 -13.13 -0.17
N ARG A 40 -9.26 -13.88 0.11
CA ARG A 40 -9.26 -15.34 0.13
C ARG A 40 -8.87 -15.93 -1.22
N SER A 41 -8.21 -17.09 -1.19
CA SER A 41 -7.83 -17.86 -2.38
C SER A 41 -6.85 -17.16 -3.34
N LEU A 42 -6.33 -15.99 -2.97
CA LEU A 42 -5.24 -15.31 -3.65
C LEU A 42 -3.99 -15.39 -2.78
N ASP A 43 -3.30 -16.51 -2.85
CA ASP A 43 -2.20 -16.90 -1.97
C ASP A 43 -0.86 -16.71 -2.68
N ILE A 44 -0.74 -17.18 -3.92
CA ILE A 44 0.53 -17.27 -4.64
C ILE A 44 0.94 -15.89 -5.15
N GLY A 45 0.07 -15.22 -5.92
CA GLY A 45 0.34 -13.91 -6.51
C GLY A 45 0.44 -12.79 -5.48
N THR A 46 -0.21 -12.93 -4.32
CA THR A 46 -0.09 -11.99 -3.19
C THR A 46 1.03 -12.36 -2.21
N ALA A 47 1.64 -13.52 -2.44
CA ALA A 47 2.72 -14.08 -1.65
C ALA A 47 2.39 -14.10 -0.16
N LYS A 48 1.20 -14.65 0.13
CA LYS A 48 0.61 -14.75 1.45
C LYS A 48 1.46 -15.66 2.32
N VAL A 49 1.61 -15.28 3.58
CA VAL A 49 2.35 -16.07 4.55
C VAL A 49 1.60 -17.37 4.85
N THR A 50 2.31 -18.50 4.75
CA THR A 50 1.76 -19.84 5.02
C THR A 50 1.69 -20.11 6.52
N GLU A 51 0.83 -21.06 6.94
CA GLU A 51 0.73 -21.45 8.36
C GLU A 51 2.07 -21.94 8.94
N THR A 52 2.89 -22.62 8.13
CA THR A 52 4.23 -23.05 8.53
C THR A 52 5.15 -21.86 8.75
N GLU A 53 5.14 -20.87 7.85
CA GLU A 53 5.94 -19.65 8.02
C GLU A 53 5.48 -18.81 9.21
N LYS A 54 4.17 -18.77 9.51
CA LYS A 54 3.62 -18.02 10.66
C LYS A 54 4.25 -18.46 11.98
N GLU A 55 4.69 -19.71 12.09
CA GLU A 55 5.32 -20.28 13.29
C GLU A 55 4.50 -20.01 14.57
N GLY A 56 3.17 -20.12 14.46
CA GLY A 56 2.22 -19.89 15.56
C GLY A 56 1.94 -18.42 15.89
N ILE A 57 2.55 -17.45 15.20
CA ILE A 57 2.29 -16.03 15.41
C ILE A 57 0.98 -15.63 14.73
N PRO A 58 0.01 -15.03 15.46
CA PRO A 58 -1.23 -14.54 14.88
C PRO A 58 -0.96 -13.48 13.80
N HIS A 59 -1.59 -13.67 12.64
CA HIS A 59 -1.60 -12.71 11.54
C HIS A 59 -3.04 -12.29 11.26
N TYR A 60 -3.30 -10.98 11.29
CA TYR A 60 -4.60 -10.36 11.08
C TYR A 60 -4.68 -9.67 9.71
N LEU A 61 -5.91 -9.44 9.25
CA LEU A 61 -6.23 -8.82 7.95
C LEU A 61 -5.64 -9.59 6.76
N ILE A 62 -5.63 -10.92 6.89
CA ILE A 62 -5.36 -11.88 5.83
C ILE A 62 -6.63 -12.72 5.69
N ASP A 63 -7.04 -13.03 4.47
CA ASP A 63 -8.24 -13.84 4.19
C ASP A 63 -9.53 -13.30 4.85
N CYS A 64 -9.63 -11.98 5.00
CA CYS A 64 -10.78 -11.31 5.61
C CYS A 64 -11.80 -10.78 4.60
N ARG A 65 -11.57 -11.00 3.29
CA ARG A 65 -12.46 -10.62 2.18
C ARG A 65 -12.54 -11.70 1.12
N GLU A 66 -13.70 -11.84 0.50
CA GLU A 66 -13.87 -12.59 -0.74
C GLU A 66 -13.33 -11.79 -1.93
N VAL A 67 -12.90 -12.46 -2.99
CA VAL A 67 -12.34 -11.82 -4.20
C VAL A 67 -13.31 -10.85 -4.89
N SER A 68 -14.62 -11.03 -4.69
CA SER A 68 -15.68 -10.17 -5.23
C SER A 68 -15.90 -8.90 -4.41
N GLU A 69 -15.37 -8.83 -3.18
CA GLU A 69 -15.53 -7.68 -2.30
C GLU A 69 -14.49 -6.59 -2.59
N THR A 70 -14.80 -5.37 -2.17
CA THR A 70 -13.86 -4.25 -2.22
C THR A 70 -13.14 -4.09 -0.89
N TYR A 71 -11.88 -3.63 -0.94
CA TYR A 71 -11.12 -3.26 0.25
C TYR A 71 -10.40 -1.93 0.04
N SER A 72 -10.78 -0.93 0.83
CA SER A 72 -10.27 0.43 0.73
C SER A 72 -9.25 0.77 1.83
N ALA A 73 -8.57 1.90 1.70
CA ALA A 73 -7.73 2.43 2.77
C ALA A 73 -8.56 2.76 4.03
N ALA A 74 -9.84 3.09 3.88
CA ALA A 74 -10.73 3.41 5.00
C ALA A 74 -11.11 2.14 5.77
N ASP A 75 -11.33 1.04 5.06
CA ASP A 75 -11.52 -0.28 5.68
C ASP A 75 -10.27 -0.69 6.46
N PHE A 76 -9.09 -0.57 5.84
CA PHE A 76 -7.81 -0.85 6.50
C PHE A 76 -7.57 0.04 7.73
N GLN A 77 -7.86 1.35 7.63
CA GLN A 77 -7.74 2.26 8.77
C GLN A 77 -8.64 1.81 9.92
N LYS A 78 -9.93 1.55 9.66
CA LYS A 78 -10.89 1.13 10.68
C LYS A 78 -10.48 -0.20 11.32
N GLU A 79 -10.25 -1.23 10.50
CA GLU A 79 -9.96 -2.58 10.97
C GLU A 79 -8.55 -2.70 11.57
N GLY A 80 -7.56 -2.03 10.99
CA GLY A 80 -6.20 -1.98 11.49
C GLY A 80 -6.13 -1.31 12.86
N ARG A 81 -6.80 -0.18 13.05
CA ARG A 81 -6.87 0.49 14.37
C ARG A 81 -7.59 -0.37 15.41
N GLN A 82 -8.66 -1.05 15.01
CA GLN A 82 -9.33 -2.00 15.88
C GLN A 82 -8.38 -3.12 16.32
N LYS A 83 -7.60 -3.70 15.40
CA LYS A 83 -6.63 -4.76 15.73
C LYS A 83 -5.48 -4.25 16.59
N ILE A 84 -4.99 -3.03 16.37
CA ILE A 84 -3.98 -2.41 17.25
C ILE A 84 -4.49 -2.36 18.69
N LYS A 85 -5.73 -1.89 18.90
CA LYS A 85 -6.36 -1.84 20.21
C LYS A 85 -6.48 -3.23 20.85
N GLU A 86 -7.05 -4.20 20.11
CA GLU A 86 -7.22 -5.59 20.60
C GLU A 86 -5.89 -6.25 20.98
N ILE A 87 -4.82 -6.03 20.21
CA ILE A 87 -3.48 -6.59 20.51
C ILE A 87 -2.89 -5.91 21.75
N THR A 88 -3.02 -4.59 21.84
CA THR A 88 -2.52 -3.79 22.97
C THR A 88 -3.22 -4.17 24.27
N GLU A 89 -4.54 -4.39 24.25
CA GLU A 89 -5.34 -4.84 25.40
C GLU A 89 -4.90 -6.23 25.92
N LYS A 90 -4.32 -7.08 25.07
CA LYS A 90 -3.69 -8.36 25.49
C LYS A 90 -2.29 -8.18 26.09
N GLY A 91 -1.77 -6.96 26.18
CA GLY A 91 -0.39 -6.68 26.60
C GLY A 91 0.66 -7.11 25.59
N LYS A 92 0.32 -7.17 24.29
CA LYS A 92 1.21 -7.57 23.20
C LYS A 92 1.56 -6.37 22.31
N LEU A 93 2.65 -6.50 21.54
CA LEU A 93 3.08 -5.47 20.59
C LEU A 93 2.34 -5.62 19.24
N PRO A 94 1.58 -4.61 18.78
CA PRO A 94 1.06 -4.58 17.42
C PRO A 94 2.19 -4.35 16.41
N ILE A 95 2.32 -5.25 15.44
CA ILE A 95 3.32 -5.16 14.36
C ILE A 95 2.61 -5.09 13.00
N ILE A 96 2.69 -3.95 12.34
CA ILE A 96 2.14 -3.76 10.99
C ILE A 96 3.19 -4.16 9.96
N VAL A 97 2.86 -5.03 9.01
CA VAL A 97 3.83 -5.54 8.04
C VAL A 97 3.38 -5.29 6.60
N GLY A 98 4.25 -4.67 5.81
CA GLY A 98 4.01 -4.37 4.41
C GLY A 98 3.12 -3.14 4.21
N GLY A 99 2.25 -3.23 3.21
CA GLY A 99 1.29 -2.18 2.86
C GLY A 99 1.78 -1.07 1.96
N THR A 100 0.80 -0.37 1.40
CA THR A 100 1.03 0.83 0.60
C THR A 100 1.28 2.02 1.52
N GLY A 101 1.98 3.03 1.01
CA GLY A 101 2.19 4.26 1.76
C GLY A 101 0.91 4.91 2.27
N LEU A 102 -0.15 4.90 1.45
CA LEU A 102 -1.44 5.45 1.83
C LEU A 102 -2.06 4.69 3.02
N TYR A 103 -2.02 3.36 3.00
CA TYR A 103 -2.58 2.51 4.05
C TYR A 103 -1.87 2.75 5.38
N ILE A 104 -0.53 2.75 5.36
CA ILE A 104 0.28 2.99 6.55
C ILE A 104 0.08 4.42 7.08
N GLN A 105 0.05 5.42 6.20
CA GLN A 105 -0.20 6.79 6.60
C GLN A 105 -1.57 6.98 7.22
N SER A 106 -2.62 6.43 6.61
CA SER A 106 -3.98 6.57 7.13
C SER A 106 -4.17 5.85 8.45
N LEU A 107 -3.49 4.73 8.65
CA LEU A 107 -3.50 4.02 9.91
C LEU A 107 -2.89 4.88 11.03
N LEU A 108 -1.68 5.40 10.79
CA LEU A 108 -0.83 6.01 11.84
C LEU A 108 -1.16 7.45 12.20
N TYR A 109 -1.76 8.19 11.28
CA TYR A 109 -2.11 9.59 11.46
C TYR A 109 -3.61 9.79 11.50
N ASP A 110 -4.07 10.89 12.09
CA ASP A 110 -5.46 11.33 12.04
C ASP A 110 -5.83 11.84 10.64
N PHE A 111 -5.78 10.92 9.69
CA PHE A 111 -6.03 11.16 8.29
C PHE A 111 -7.51 10.94 8.02
N GLN A 112 -8.22 12.00 7.65
CA GLN A 112 -9.58 11.87 7.14
C GLN A 112 -9.52 11.27 5.73
N LEU A 113 -9.59 9.94 5.65
CA LEU A 113 -9.78 9.21 4.40
C LEU A 113 -11.21 9.41 3.95
N GLY A 114 -11.47 10.55 3.30
CA GLY A 114 -12.79 10.89 2.81
C GLY A 114 -13.84 10.86 3.92
N SER A 115 -14.17 12.01 4.49
CA SER A 115 -15.58 12.19 4.80
C SER A 115 -16.34 11.79 3.53
N ARG A 116 -17.27 10.83 3.63
CA ARG A 116 -18.12 10.41 2.49
C ARG A 116 -18.69 11.62 1.73
N GLU A 117 -18.84 12.75 2.42
CA GLU A 117 -19.21 14.06 1.88
C GLU A 117 -18.27 14.61 0.77
N ILE A 118 -16.97 14.31 0.78
CA ILE A 118 -16.02 14.85 -0.23
C ILE A 118 -15.79 13.89 -1.42
N ASP A 119 -16.02 12.58 -1.28
CA ASP A 119 -15.78 11.61 -2.37
C ASP A 119 -17.04 11.23 -3.16
N ASP A 120 -18.24 11.33 -2.57
CA ASP A 120 -19.51 11.00 -3.24
C ASP A 120 -20.13 12.21 -3.96
N SER A 121 -19.42 12.81 -4.92
CA SER A 121 -20.09 13.64 -5.94
C SER A 121 -19.75 13.17 -7.34
N PRO A 122 -20.20 11.95 -7.71
CA PRO A 122 -20.10 11.48 -9.08
C PRO A 122 -20.65 12.52 -10.06
N GLU A 123 -21.70 13.24 -9.68
CA GLU A 123 -22.32 14.32 -10.45
C GLU A 123 -21.35 15.48 -10.77
N ILE A 124 -20.56 15.95 -9.80
CA ILE A 124 -19.58 17.04 -10.01
C ILE A 124 -18.45 16.55 -10.92
N ARG A 125 -17.95 15.33 -10.66
CA ARG A 125 -16.90 14.71 -11.46
C ARG A 125 -17.35 14.51 -12.90
N GLU A 126 -18.56 14.01 -13.09
CA GLU A 126 -19.18 13.77 -14.39
C GLU A 126 -19.40 15.09 -15.12
N THR A 127 -19.87 16.14 -14.44
CA THR A 127 -20.00 17.50 -14.99
C THR A 127 -18.67 17.99 -15.57
N TYR A 128 -17.57 17.85 -14.82
CA TYR A 128 -16.25 18.25 -15.31
C TYR A 128 -15.67 17.34 -16.38
N ASN A 129 -16.02 16.05 -16.35
CA ASN A 129 -15.67 15.15 -17.42
C ASN A 129 -16.35 15.56 -18.73
N LEU A 130 -17.66 15.78 -18.71
CA LEU A 130 -18.45 16.24 -19.85
C LEU A 130 -17.94 17.60 -20.36
N PHE A 131 -17.64 18.54 -19.47
CA PHE A 131 -17.06 19.83 -19.84
C PHE A 131 -15.71 19.67 -20.57
N ALA A 132 -14.85 18.78 -20.09
CA ALA A 132 -13.55 18.52 -20.72
C ALA A 132 -13.68 17.80 -22.08
N GLU A 133 -14.71 16.99 -22.25
CA GLU A 133 -15.03 16.34 -23.53
C GLU A 133 -15.57 17.32 -24.56
N GLU A 134 -16.43 18.25 -24.13
CA GLU A 134 -17.01 19.26 -25.02
C GLU A 134 -16.03 20.39 -25.37
N LYS A 135 -15.27 20.90 -24.38
CA LYS A 135 -14.46 22.13 -24.53
C LYS A 135 -12.95 21.90 -24.45
N GLY A 136 -12.53 20.68 -24.16
CA GLY A 136 -11.12 20.28 -24.08
C GLY A 136 -10.47 20.54 -22.72
N ASN A 137 -9.33 19.85 -22.49
CA ASN A 137 -8.58 19.91 -21.23
C ASN A 137 -8.04 21.32 -20.90
N GLN A 138 -7.73 22.12 -21.92
CA GLN A 138 -7.20 23.47 -21.71
C GLN A 138 -8.28 24.43 -21.19
N ALA A 139 -9.51 24.32 -21.69
CA ALA A 139 -10.64 25.07 -21.15
C ALA A 139 -10.96 24.64 -19.71
N LEU A 140 -10.90 23.34 -19.41
CA LEU A 140 -11.07 22.85 -18.03
C LEU A 140 -9.99 23.40 -17.10
N TRP A 141 -8.73 23.45 -17.56
CA TRP A 141 -7.64 24.03 -16.77
C TRP A 141 -7.80 25.55 -16.60
N GLN A 142 -8.31 26.28 -17.59
CA GLN A 142 -8.64 27.69 -17.44
C GLN A 142 -9.73 27.91 -16.39
N LEU A 143 -10.72 27.02 -16.32
CA LEU A 143 -11.73 27.04 -15.25
C LEU A 143 -11.09 26.80 -13.87
N LEU A 144 -10.13 25.87 -13.78
CA LEU A 144 -9.33 25.70 -12.56
C LEU A 144 -8.52 26.96 -12.26
N GLN A 145 -7.89 27.60 -13.24
CA GLN A 145 -7.12 28.83 -13.05
C GLN A 145 -7.99 29.98 -12.53
N GLN A 146 -9.27 30.04 -12.92
CA GLN A 146 -10.22 31.04 -12.43
C GLN A 146 -10.66 30.78 -10.99
N LYS A 147 -10.92 29.51 -10.63
CA LYS A 147 -11.41 29.12 -9.30
C LYS A 147 -10.27 29.00 -8.28
N ASP A 148 -9.25 28.23 -8.64
CA ASP A 148 -8.10 27.88 -7.81
C ASP A 148 -6.78 28.14 -8.57
N PRO A 149 -6.34 29.40 -8.67
CA PRO A 149 -5.08 29.77 -9.32
C PRO A 149 -3.87 29.03 -8.73
N LEU A 150 -3.92 28.73 -7.44
CA LEU A 150 -2.83 28.11 -6.70
C LEU A 150 -2.63 26.66 -7.17
N ALA A 151 -3.71 25.87 -7.30
CA ALA A 151 -3.62 24.53 -7.89
C ALA A 151 -3.30 24.55 -9.38
N ALA A 152 -3.87 25.47 -10.14
CA ALA A 152 -3.64 25.59 -11.58
C ALA A 152 -2.15 25.78 -11.92
N ASN A 153 -1.44 26.60 -11.13
CA ASN A 153 0.00 26.83 -11.28
C ASN A 153 0.86 25.56 -11.12
N SER A 154 0.38 24.55 -10.40
CA SER A 154 1.13 23.31 -10.12
C SER A 154 0.67 22.11 -10.95
N ILE A 155 -0.55 22.16 -11.50
CA ILE A 155 -1.16 21.04 -12.22
C ILE A 155 -1.17 21.36 -13.71
N HIS A 156 -0.41 20.59 -14.50
CA HIS A 156 -0.43 20.72 -15.95
C HIS A 156 -1.78 20.32 -16.54
N PHE A 157 -2.30 21.07 -17.52
CA PHE A 157 -3.63 20.88 -18.14
C PHE A 157 -3.86 19.47 -18.70
N ASN A 158 -2.81 18.81 -19.23
CA ASN A 158 -2.90 17.41 -19.68
C ASN A 158 -3.23 16.40 -18.57
N ASN A 159 -3.06 16.76 -17.28
CA ASN A 159 -3.42 15.88 -16.18
C ASN A 159 -4.89 16.05 -15.79
N ARG A 160 -5.80 15.70 -16.72
CA ARG A 160 -7.26 15.84 -16.57
C ARG A 160 -7.75 15.35 -15.21
N LYS A 161 -7.32 14.16 -14.76
CA LYS A 161 -7.70 13.59 -13.46
C LYS A 161 -7.34 14.51 -12.28
N LYS A 162 -6.14 15.11 -12.28
CA LYS A 162 -5.74 16.05 -11.21
C LYS A 162 -6.46 17.39 -11.32
N VAL A 163 -6.71 17.90 -12.53
CA VAL A 163 -7.46 19.16 -12.74
C VAL A 163 -8.87 19.01 -12.20
N ILE A 164 -9.57 17.93 -12.60
CA ILE A 164 -10.92 17.61 -12.11
C ILE A 164 -10.92 17.46 -10.59
N ARG A 165 -9.94 16.74 -10.01
CA ARG A 165 -9.86 16.58 -8.56
C ARG A 165 -9.65 17.91 -7.83
N ALA A 166 -8.85 18.81 -8.38
CA ALA A 166 -8.63 20.13 -7.78
C ALA A 166 -9.92 20.96 -7.80
N LEU A 167 -10.64 20.96 -8.93
CA LEU A 167 -11.95 21.61 -9.06
C LEU A 167 -13.00 21.02 -8.10
N GLU A 168 -13.09 19.69 -8.01
CA GLU A 168 -13.98 19.00 -7.06
C GLU A 168 -13.71 19.43 -5.62
N VAL A 169 -12.44 19.45 -5.21
CA VAL A 169 -12.06 19.84 -3.85
C VAL A 169 -12.39 21.31 -3.60
N PHE A 170 -12.09 22.19 -4.55
CA PHE A 170 -12.35 23.61 -4.41
C PHE A 170 -13.85 23.91 -4.33
N ASP A 171 -14.67 23.30 -5.18
CA ASP A 171 -16.12 23.52 -5.16
C ASP A 171 -16.79 23.05 -3.87
N LYS A 172 -16.26 21.97 -3.27
CA LYS A 172 -16.81 21.43 -2.02
C LYS A 172 -16.33 22.18 -0.80
N THR A 173 -15.05 22.54 -0.76
CA THR A 173 -14.41 23.03 0.47
C THR A 173 -14.20 24.54 0.46
N GLY A 174 -14.24 25.19 -0.70
CA GLY A 174 -13.84 26.58 -0.90
C GLY A 174 -12.32 26.81 -0.83
N TYR A 175 -11.53 25.77 -0.59
CA TYR A 175 -10.08 25.86 -0.43
C TYR A 175 -9.35 25.11 -1.54
N SER A 176 -8.15 25.62 -1.88
CA SER A 176 -7.29 24.94 -2.82
C SER A 176 -6.89 23.56 -2.32
N ILE A 177 -6.80 22.59 -3.22
CA ILE A 177 -6.27 21.25 -2.90
C ILE A 177 -4.82 21.28 -2.39
N LEU A 178 -4.10 22.37 -2.69
CA LEU A 178 -2.73 22.62 -2.26
C LEU A 178 -2.63 23.51 -1.02
N THR A 179 -3.76 24.01 -0.49
CA THR A 179 -3.77 24.71 0.80
C THR A 179 -3.10 23.81 1.83
N PRO A 180 -2.11 24.31 2.60
CA PRO A 180 -1.45 23.50 3.62
C PRO A 180 -2.48 22.95 4.58
N LYS A 181 -2.78 21.66 4.46
CA LYS A 181 -3.56 20.95 5.47
C LYS A 181 -2.69 20.89 6.72
N GLU A 182 -3.29 21.09 7.88
CA GLU A 182 -2.63 20.74 9.14
C GLU A 182 -2.03 19.35 8.99
N LYS A 183 -0.77 19.19 9.39
CA LYS A 183 -0.16 17.86 9.38
C LYS A 183 -1.02 17.02 10.32
N PRO A 184 -1.65 15.95 9.83
CA PRO A 184 -2.55 15.17 10.65
C PRO A 184 -1.77 14.69 11.88
N ALA A 185 -2.40 14.76 13.05
CA ALA A 185 -1.76 14.39 14.30
C ALA A 185 -1.34 12.91 14.26
N ARG A 186 -0.22 12.58 14.90
CA ARG A 186 0.15 11.18 15.11
C ARG A 186 -0.80 10.57 16.12
N LEU A 187 -1.28 9.37 15.85
CA LEU A 187 -2.18 8.64 16.77
C LEU A 187 -1.43 7.61 17.62
N TYR A 188 -0.24 7.22 17.17
CA TYR A 188 0.58 6.18 17.79
C TYR A 188 2.01 6.69 17.98
N ASP A 189 2.63 6.22 19.06
CA ASP A 189 4.09 6.20 19.12
C ASP A 189 4.52 5.03 18.24
N TYR A 190 5.07 5.30 17.06
CA TYR A 190 5.40 4.25 16.12
C TYR A 190 6.87 4.28 15.74
N TYR A 191 7.45 3.09 15.59
CA TYR A 191 8.76 2.91 14.97
C TYR A 191 8.56 2.40 13.55
N LEU A 192 8.89 3.24 12.56
CA LEU A 192 8.77 2.90 11.14
C LEU A 192 10.09 2.35 10.62
N LEU A 193 10.16 1.03 10.52
CA LEU A 193 11.27 0.27 9.98
C LEU A 193 11.10 0.07 8.48
N GLY A 194 12.06 0.52 7.68
CA GLY A 194 12.11 0.27 6.24
C GLY A 194 13.16 -0.76 5.88
N LEU A 195 12.79 -1.82 5.14
CA LEU A 195 13.75 -2.71 4.53
C LEU A 195 14.05 -2.27 3.10
N GLU A 196 15.33 -2.24 2.76
CA GLU A 196 15.81 -1.93 1.42
C GLU A 196 17.01 -2.80 1.04
N THR A 197 17.41 -2.70 -0.22
CA THR A 197 18.65 -3.30 -0.73
C THR A 197 19.04 -2.56 -2.02
N ASP A 198 20.20 -2.88 -2.59
CA ASP A 198 20.60 -2.27 -3.84
C ASP A 198 19.60 -2.59 -4.97
N ARG A 199 19.51 -1.67 -5.95
CA ARG A 199 18.49 -1.75 -6.99
C ARG A 199 18.64 -2.98 -7.89
N ALA A 200 19.88 -3.40 -8.16
CA ALA A 200 20.13 -4.52 -9.06
C ALA A 200 19.69 -5.82 -8.40
N LEU A 201 20.13 -6.05 -7.16
CA LEU A 201 19.77 -7.20 -6.35
C LEU A 201 18.26 -7.24 -6.05
N LEU A 202 17.63 -6.10 -5.77
CA LEU A 202 16.18 -6.03 -5.59
C LEU A 202 15.44 -6.54 -6.84
N TYR A 203 15.88 -6.14 -8.03
CA TYR A 203 15.24 -6.53 -9.27
C TYR A 203 15.46 -8.01 -9.59
N GLU A 204 16.66 -8.53 -9.32
CA GLU A 204 16.95 -9.95 -9.44
C GLU A 204 16.03 -10.79 -8.54
N ARG A 205 15.93 -10.43 -7.26
CA ARG A 205 15.06 -11.12 -6.28
C ARG A 205 13.58 -11.04 -6.65
N ILE A 206 13.12 -9.91 -7.21
CA ILE A 206 11.75 -9.78 -7.72
C ILE A 206 11.52 -10.74 -8.89
N ASN A 207 12.47 -10.82 -9.84
CA ASN A 207 12.34 -11.69 -10.99
C ASN A 207 12.30 -13.16 -10.58
N GLN A 208 13.23 -13.58 -9.72
CA GLN A 208 13.29 -14.93 -9.15
C GLN A 208 11.99 -15.29 -8.41
N ARG A 209 11.43 -14.35 -7.64
CA ARG A 209 10.15 -14.56 -6.95
C ARG A 209 9.00 -14.78 -7.91
N VAL A 210 8.92 -14.03 -9.01
CA VAL A 210 7.88 -14.24 -10.03
C VAL A 210 8.06 -15.60 -10.69
N ASP A 211 9.30 -15.99 -11.00
CA ASP A 211 9.58 -17.32 -11.56
C ASP A 211 9.15 -18.43 -10.59
N GLN A 212 9.41 -18.27 -9.30
CA GLN A 212 8.95 -19.19 -8.26
C GLN A 212 7.42 -19.25 -8.19
N MET A 213 6.73 -18.11 -8.17
CA MET A 213 5.27 -18.05 -8.18
C MET A 213 4.67 -18.81 -9.39
N MET A 214 5.30 -18.70 -10.56
CA MET A 214 4.88 -19.47 -11.74
C MET A 214 4.98 -20.98 -11.51
N THR A 215 6.05 -21.45 -10.87
CA THR A 215 6.20 -22.87 -10.52
C THR A 215 5.21 -23.33 -9.44
N GLU A 216 4.78 -22.43 -8.56
CA GLU A 216 3.84 -22.69 -7.47
C GLU A 216 2.38 -22.68 -7.94
N GLY A 217 2.09 -22.25 -9.17
CA GLY A 217 0.75 -22.28 -9.76
C GLY A 217 0.08 -20.91 -9.94
N LEU A 218 0.85 -19.82 -9.96
CA LEU A 218 0.32 -18.46 -10.20
C LEU A 218 -0.58 -18.37 -11.45
N LEU A 219 -0.24 -19.10 -12.51
CA LEU A 219 -1.03 -19.07 -13.75
C LEU A 219 -2.46 -19.58 -13.54
N GLU A 220 -2.63 -20.64 -12.73
CA GLU A 220 -3.96 -21.19 -12.44
C GLU A 220 -4.75 -20.27 -11.51
N GLU A 221 -4.09 -19.66 -10.52
CA GLU A 221 -4.72 -18.64 -9.66
C GLU A 221 -5.18 -17.43 -10.49
N ALA A 222 -4.36 -16.95 -11.43
CA ALA A 222 -4.72 -15.86 -12.34
C ALA A 222 -5.85 -16.22 -13.30
N LYS A 223 -5.95 -17.50 -13.72
CA LYS A 223 -7.03 -17.99 -14.56
C LYS A 223 -8.38 -17.96 -13.84
N GLN A 224 -8.41 -18.20 -12.54
CA GLN A 224 -9.63 -18.02 -11.74
C GLN A 224 -10.06 -16.55 -11.73
N MET A 225 -9.10 -15.63 -11.56
CA MET A 225 -9.42 -14.20 -11.60
C MET A 225 -9.84 -13.69 -12.97
N PHE A 226 -9.42 -14.34 -14.05
CA PHE A 226 -9.87 -14.02 -15.40
C PHE A 226 -11.38 -14.25 -15.60
N GLN A 227 -12.02 -15.09 -14.77
CA GLN A 227 -13.47 -15.28 -14.78
C GLN A 227 -14.22 -14.10 -14.12
N GLN A 228 -13.51 -13.26 -13.34
CA GLN A 228 -14.06 -12.11 -12.64
C GLN A 228 -13.20 -10.85 -12.89
N PRO A 229 -13.03 -10.41 -14.15
CA PRO A 229 -12.03 -9.41 -14.53
C PRO A 229 -12.30 -8.02 -13.94
N HIS A 230 -13.55 -7.73 -13.54
CA HIS A 230 -13.96 -6.45 -12.96
C HIS A 230 -13.72 -6.37 -11.44
N ALA A 231 -13.39 -7.48 -10.78
CA ALA A 231 -13.12 -7.49 -9.35
C ALA A 231 -11.90 -6.63 -9.02
N GLN A 232 -11.92 -5.92 -7.89
CA GLN A 232 -10.75 -5.15 -7.43
C GLN A 232 -9.53 -6.07 -7.26
N ALA A 233 -9.75 -7.29 -6.75
CA ALA A 233 -8.72 -8.30 -6.57
C ALA A 233 -8.01 -8.69 -7.88
N ALA A 234 -8.75 -8.79 -8.99
CA ALA A 234 -8.21 -9.11 -10.32
C ALA A 234 -7.23 -8.05 -10.83
N GLN A 235 -7.32 -6.82 -10.33
CA GLN A 235 -6.48 -5.71 -10.77
C GLN A 235 -5.09 -5.69 -10.10
N GLY A 236 -4.84 -6.62 -9.17
CA GLY A 236 -3.53 -6.84 -8.55
C GLY A 236 -2.45 -7.21 -9.56
N ILE A 237 -1.19 -6.83 -9.25
CA ILE A 237 -0.03 -7.23 -10.06
C ILE A 237 0.19 -8.73 -9.88
N GLY A 238 0.32 -9.46 -10.99
CA GLY A 238 0.40 -10.92 -10.99
C GLY A 238 -0.90 -11.59 -11.45
N TYR A 239 -1.96 -10.83 -11.72
CA TYR A 239 -3.24 -11.37 -12.18
C TYR A 239 -3.62 -10.80 -13.55
N LYS A 240 -3.98 -9.51 -13.62
CA LYS A 240 -4.42 -8.86 -14.86
C LYS A 240 -3.39 -8.95 -16.00
N GLU A 241 -2.10 -9.07 -15.68
CA GLU A 241 -1.05 -9.20 -16.68
C GLU A 241 -1.18 -10.49 -17.51
N PHE A 242 -1.88 -11.52 -17.00
CA PHE A 242 -2.16 -12.76 -17.72
C PHE A 242 -3.44 -12.69 -18.56
N PHE A 243 -4.28 -11.67 -18.43
CA PHE A 243 -5.57 -11.62 -19.15
C PHE A 243 -5.42 -11.59 -20.68
N PRO A 244 -4.46 -10.83 -21.27
CA PRO A 244 -4.23 -10.90 -22.70
C PRO A 244 -3.68 -12.27 -23.14
N TYR A 245 -2.97 -12.99 -22.27
CA TYR A 245 -2.54 -14.37 -22.57
C TYR A 245 -3.74 -15.33 -22.63
N PHE A 246 -4.64 -15.26 -21.65
CA PHE A 246 -5.85 -16.09 -21.65
C PHE A 246 -6.81 -15.78 -22.82
N SER A 247 -6.73 -14.56 -23.35
CA SER A 247 -7.51 -14.12 -24.52
C SER A 247 -6.84 -14.45 -25.87
N GLY A 248 -5.64 -15.06 -25.86
CA GLY A 248 -4.89 -15.39 -27.06
C GLY A 248 -4.19 -14.20 -27.75
N GLU A 249 -4.08 -13.05 -27.07
CA GLU A 249 -3.54 -11.80 -27.61
C GLU A 249 -2.01 -11.67 -27.44
N GLN A 250 -1.42 -12.41 -26.49
CA GLN A 250 0.03 -12.44 -26.26
C GLN A 250 0.52 -13.82 -25.80
N SER A 251 1.84 -14.05 -25.88
CA SER A 251 2.45 -15.27 -25.35
C SER A 251 2.56 -15.29 -23.83
N LEU A 252 2.71 -16.47 -23.24
CA LEU A 252 2.91 -16.62 -21.79
C LEU A 252 4.19 -15.93 -21.33
N GLU A 253 5.25 -16.03 -22.11
CA GLU A 253 6.56 -15.42 -21.81
C GLU A 253 6.44 -13.90 -21.72
N MET A 254 5.67 -13.28 -22.61
CA MET A 254 5.40 -11.84 -22.58
C MET A 254 4.57 -11.43 -21.35
N ALA A 255 3.56 -12.24 -20.97
CA ALA A 255 2.78 -12.00 -19.77
C ALA A 255 3.65 -12.06 -18.50
N VAL A 256 4.51 -13.09 -18.39
CA VAL A 256 5.44 -13.25 -17.26
C VAL A 256 6.43 -12.09 -17.18
N GLU A 257 7.02 -11.64 -18.30
CA GLU A 257 7.91 -10.47 -18.28
C GLU A 257 7.15 -9.19 -17.89
N THR A 258 5.87 -9.07 -18.27
CA THR A 258 5.03 -7.95 -17.83
C THR A 258 4.81 -7.96 -16.32
N VAL A 259 4.54 -9.13 -15.71
CA VAL A 259 4.46 -9.28 -14.24
C VAL A 259 5.77 -8.85 -13.58
N LYS A 260 6.92 -9.34 -14.07
CA LYS A 260 8.24 -8.95 -13.55
C LYS A 260 8.45 -7.43 -13.64
N GLN A 261 8.15 -6.83 -14.80
CA GLN A 261 8.28 -5.40 -15.01
C GLN A 261 7.39 -4.58 -14.07
N GLN A 262 6.12 -4.96 -13.91
CA GLN A 262 5.20 -4.24 -13.04
C GLN A 262 5.57 -4.38 -11.57
N SER A 263 6.02 -5.55 -11.14
CA SER A 263 6.54 -5.78 -9.79
C SER A 263 7.76 -4.89 -9.48
N ARG A 264 8.72 -4.76 -10.41
CA ARG A 264 9.87 -3.83 -10.27
C ARG A 264 9.43 -2.37 -10.18
N ARG A 265 8.46 -1.96 -11.01
CA ARG A 265 7.89 -0.59 -10.98
C ARG A 265 7.17 -0.32 -9.66
N TYR A 266 6.42 -1.28 -9.15
CA TYR A 266 5.71 -1.17 -7.88
C TYR A 266 6.68 -1.05 -6.69
N ALA A 267 7.69 -1.90 -6.63
CA ALA A 267 8.76 -1.82 -5.62
C ALA A 267 9.44 -0.43 -5.61
N LYS A 268 9.77 0.12 -6.79
CA LYS A 268 10.32 1.47 -6.92
C LYS A 268 9.36 2.53 -6.37
N ARG A 269 8.07 2.43 -6.70
CA ARG A 269 7.03 3.37 -6.21
C ARG A 269 6.92 3.33 -4.69
N GLN A 270 6.91 2.14 -4.08
CA GLN A 270 6.86 1.99 -2.63
C GLN A 270 8.06 2.66 -1.95
N LEU A 271 9.29 2.34 -2.38
CA LEU A 271 10.51 2.96 -1.84
C LEU A 271 10.50 4.48 -1.97
N THR A 272 10.14 4.98 -3.16
CA THR A 272 10.08 6.43 -3.43
C THR A 272 9.04 7.10 -2.52
N TRP A 273 7.89 6.46 -2.32
CA TRP A 273 6.84 7.01 -1.48
C TRP A 273 7.31 7.11 -0.03
N PHE A 274 7.83 6.03 0.55
CA PHE A 274 8.25 6.02 1.96
C PHE A 274 9.39 7.01 2.19
N ARG A 275 10.45 7.02 1.36
CA ARG A 275 11.58 7.96 1.49
C ARG A 275 11.17 9.44 1.45
N ASN A 276 10.13 9.78 0.69
CA ASN A 276 9.71 11.17 0.51
C ASN A 276 8.59 11.62 1.45
N ARG A 277 7.85 10.68 2.06
CA ARG A 277 6.62 10.98 2.80
C ARG A 277 6.66 10.58 4.27
N MET A 278 7.51 9.62 4.65
CA MET A 278 7.62 9.15 6.03
C MET A 278 9.09 8.97 6.41
N ALA A 279 9.45 9.42 7.62
CA ALA A 279 10.79 9.21 8.15
C ALA A 279 10.92 7.75 8.64
N ALA A 280 11.29 6.86 7.72
CA ALA A 280 11.58 5.45 8.03
C ALA A 280 13.06 5.25 8.39
N HIS A 281 13.32 4.34 9.32
CA HIS A 281 14.65 3.86 9.67
C HIS A 281 15.00 2.73 8.71
N TRP A 282 15.90 2.99 7.75
CA TRP A 282 16.18 2.07 6.65
C TRP A 282 17.31 1.08 6.99
N TRP A 283 17.06 -0.20 6.73
CA TRP A 283 17.98 -1.31 6.98
C TRP A 283 18.15 -2.17 5.73
N ASN A 284 19.39 -2.55 5.44
CA ASN A 284 19.73 -3.45 4.34
C ASN A 284 20.12 -4.84 4.84
N LEU A 285 19.15 -5.57 5.40
CA LEU A 285 19.38 -6.91 5.95
C LEU A 285 19.64 -7.97 4.87
N VAL A 286 19.34 -7.67 3.60
CA VAL A 286 19.63 -8.57 2.48
C VAL A 286 21.14 -8.67 2.26
N GLN A 287 21.85 -7.54 2.29
CA GLN A 287 23.30 -7.51 2.09
C GLN A 287 24.09 -7.51 3.40
N GLN A 288 23.48 -7.04 4.49
CA GLN A 288 24.09 -6.93 5.82
C GLN A 288 23.24 -7.66 6.87
N PRO A 289 23.10 -9.00 6.77
CA PRO A 289 22.27 -9.76 7.72
C PRO A 289 22.80 -9.70 9.17
N THR A 290 24.10 -9.39 9.34
CA THR A 290 24.76 -9.22 10.65
C THR A 290 24.28 -7.98 11.42
N ASP A 291 23.49 -7.11 10.80
CA ASP A 291 22.91 -5.93 11.44
C ASP A 291 21.60 -6.23 12.18
N LEU A 292 21.02 -7.44 12.03
CA LEU A 292 19.80 -7.84 12.74
C LEU A 292 19.88 -7.62 14.27
N PRO A 293 20.95 -8.01 14.99
CA PRO A 293 21.04 -7.75 16.42
C PRO A 293 21.06 -6.25 16.77
N LYS A 294 21.62 -5.39 15.90
CA LYS A 294 21.61 -3.94 16.10
C LYS A 294 20.19 -3.38 15.95
N LEU A 295 19.49 -3.83 14.91
CA LEU A 295 18.09 -3.48 14.69
C LEU A 295 17.22 -3.89 15.88
N GLU A 296 17.36 -5.12 16.37
CA GLU A 296 16.61 -5.60 17.53
C GLU A 296 16.91 -4.77 18.78
N LYS A 297 18.16 -4.32 18.95
CA LYS A 297 18.54 -3.43 20.05
C LYS A 297 17.84 -2.07 19.91
N GLU A 298 17.82 -1.47 18.73
CA GLU A 298 17.14 -0.19 18.48
C GLU A 298 15.62 -0.28 18.74
N VAL A 299 14.98 -1.37 18.31
CA VAL A 299 13.55 -1.63 18.61
C VAL A 299 13.35 -1.79 20.13
N ALA A 300 14.23 -2.52 20.83
CA ALA A 300 14.14 -2.68 22.28
C ALA A 300 14.30 -1.35 23.03
N GLU A 301 15.23 -0.49 22.60
CA GLU A 301 15.43 0.84 23.16
C GLU A 301 14.20 1.72 22.94
N TRP A 302 13.64 1.74 21.73
CA TRP A 302 12.39 2.46 21.45
C TRP A 302 11.22 1.93 22.31
N LEU A 303 11.10 0.62 22.54
CA LEU A 303 10.06 0.06 23.41
C LEU A 303 10.20 0.52 24.88
N GLN A 304 11.43 0.76 25.35
CA GLN A 304 11.71 1.21 26.72
C GLN A 304 11.60 2.72 26.90
N GLN A 305 11.73 3.50 25.84
CA GLN A 305 11.58 4.95 25.88
C GLN A 305 10.14 5.30 26.30
N LYS A 306 10.03 5.96 27.46
CA LYS A 306 8.82 6.71 27.82
C LYS A 306 8.84 8.00 27.00
N GLU A 307 7.74 8.27 26.31
CA GLU A 307 7.54 9.52 25.58
C GLU A 307 7.86 10.69 26.53
N SER A 308 8.83 11.52 26.15
CA SER A 308 9.04 12.82 26.82
C SER A 308 7.95 13.73 26.28
N GLU A 309 7.16 14.33 27.18
CA GLU A 309 6.07 15.27 26.87
C GLU A 309 6.44 16.36 25.87
#